data_AF-A0A191ZFR2-F1
#
_entry.id   AF-A0A191ZFR2-F1
#
_cell.length_a   1.000
_cell.length_b   1.000
_cell.length_c   1.000
_cell.angle_alpha   90.00
_cell.angle_beta   90.00
_cell.angle_gamma   90.00
#
_symmetry.space_group_name_H-M   'P 1'
#
loop_
_entity.id
_entity.type
_entity.pdbx_description
1 polymer ?
#
loop_
_entity_poly.entity_id
_entity_poly.type
_entity_poly.pdbx_seq_one_letter_code
_entity_poly.pdbx_strand_id
1 'polypeptide(L)' 'MNDIEERLYALLIQEIPVSREGLTRDTTLEEIGLDSLATIEFMFQIEDQLGIRFDQTGTPPKTLGDVFDEVHAKLAEA' A
#
# COMPACT_ATOMS: atom_id res chain seq x y z
N MET A 1 10.84 -9.65 8.96
CA MET A 1 10.29 -8.35 9.44
C MET A 1 10.44 -7.23 8.40
N ASN A 2 10.69 -7.55 7.11
CA ASN A 2 10.60 -6.59 6.00
C ASN A 2 9.72 -7.14 4.84
N ASP A 3 9.03 -8.25 5.09
CA ASP A 3 8.34 -9.04 4.09
C ASP A 3 7.05 -8.35 3.59
N ILE A 4 6.37 -7.56 4.43
CA ILE A 4 5.18 -6.81 4.04
C ILE A 4 5.54 -5.71 3.04
N GLU A 5 6.59 -4.92 3.33
CA GLU A 5 7.00 -3.83 2.45
C GLU A 5 7.42 -4.37 1.08
N GLU A 6 8.26 -5.41 1.07
CA GLU A 6 8.68 -6.10 -0.16
C GLU A 6 7.51 -6.71 -0.93
N ARG A 7 6.50 -7.27 -0.26
CA ARG A 7 5.30 -7.80 -0.92
C ARG A 7 4.45 -6.72 -1.55
N LEU A 8 4.20 -5.63 -0.83
CA LEU A 8 3.47 -4.48 -1.37
C LEU A 8 4.23 -3.90 -2.57
N TYR A 9 5.55 -3.70 -2.46
CA TYR A 9 6.36 -3.24 -3.58
C TYR A 9 6.30 -4.21 -4.77
N ALA A 10 6.33 -5.52 -4.54
CA ALA A 10 6.20 -6.51 -5.61
C ALA A 10 4.83 -6.43 -6.31
N LEU A 11 3.74 -6.25 -5.56
CA LEU A 11 2.39 -6.05 -6.11
C LEU A 11 2.32 -4.76 -6.95
N LEU A 12 2.88 -3.67 -6.43
CA LEU A 12 2.97 -2.38 -7.12
C LEU A 12 3.75 -2.46 -8.43
N ILE A 13 4.91 -3.12 -8.43
CA ILE A 13 5.76 -3.28 -9.64
C ILE A 13 5.12 -4.23 -10.66
N GLN A 14 4.25 -5.15 -10.21
CA GLN A 14 3.48 -6.04 -11.08
C GLN A 14 2.31 -5.32 -11.76
N GLU A 15 1.57 -4.50 -11.01
CA GLU A 15 0.43 -3.74 -11.54
C GLU A 15 0.86 -2.54 -12.38
N ILE A 16 1.96 -1.88 -11.99
CA ILE A 16 2.32 -0.59 -12.56
C ILE A 16 3.79 -0.62 -12.99
N PRO A 17 4.14 -0.11 -14.19
CA PRO A 17 5.50 -0.13 -14.73
C PRO A 17 6.41 0.91 -14.07
N VAL A 18 6.51 0.87 -12.74
CA VAL A 18 7.35 1.73 -11.92
C VAL A 18 8.52 0.92 -11.37
N SER A 19 9.70 1.54 -11.32
CA SER A 19 10.89 0.92 -10.75
C SER A 19 10.87 1.01 -9.23
N ARG A 20 11.29 -0.06 -8.55
CA ARG A 20 11.56 -0.08 -7.09
C ARG A 20 12.44 1.07 -6.59
N GLU A 21 13.31 1.58 -7.45
CA GLU A 21 14.18 2.73 -7.15
C GLU A 21 13.40 4.06 -7.03
N GLY A 22 12.19 4.14 -7.60
CA GLY A 22 11.29 5.29 -7.50
C GLY A 22 10.10 5.11 -6.54
N LEU A 23 9.93 3.91 -5.98
CA LEU A 23 8.89 3.60 -5.00
C LEU A 23 9.37 3.98 -3.60
N THR A 24 9.34 5.29 -3.32
CA THR A 24 9.67 5.81 -2.00
C THR A 24 8.41 6.06 -1.19
N ARG A 25 8.56 6.14 0.13
CA ARG A 25 7.47 6.51 1.05
C ARG A 25 6.94 7.93 0.83
N ASP A 26 7.70 8.78 0.13
CA ASP A 26 7.31 10.13 -0.28
C ASP A 26 6.41 10.13 -1.54
N THR A 27 6.48 9.06 -2.34
CA THR A 27 5.77 8.96 -3.60
C THR A 27 4.26 8.83 -3.36
N THR A 28 3.46 9.63 -4.08
CA THR A 28 1.98 9.55 -4.00
C THR A 28 1.41 8.38 -4.80
N LEU A 29 0.26 7.85 -4.38
CA LEU A 29 -0.46 6.81 -5.11
C LEU A 29 -0.84 7.30 -6.52
N GLU A 30 -1.23 8.57 -6.64
CA GLU A 30 -1.55 9.20 -7.92
C GLU A 30 -0.32 9.30 -8.84
N GLU A 31 0.87 9.60 -8.31
CA GLU A 31 2.10 9.74 -9.12
C GLU A 31 2.60 8.44 -9.73
N ILE A 32 2.35 7.31 -9.06
CA ILE A 32 2.70 5.99 -9.57
C ILE A 32 1.62 5.41 -10.48
N GLY A 33 0.49 6.09 -10.67
CA GLY A 33 -0.60 5.61 -11.51
C GLY A 33 -1.58 4.68 -10.79
N LEU A 34 -1.62 4.71 -9.45
CA LEU A 34 -2.70 4.10 -8.69
C LEU A 34 -3.93 5.02 -8.74
N ASP A 35 -4.80 4.74 -9.71
CA ASP A 35 -6.12 5.36 -9.79
C ASP A 35 -7.00 4.99 -8.59
N SER A 36 -8.12 5.71 -8.38
CA SER A 36 -9.06 5.42 -7.27
C SER A 36 -9.53 3.97 -7.21
N LEU A 37 -9.61 3.28 -8.35
CA LEU A 37 -10.01 1.86 -8.41
C LEU A 37 -8.86 0.94 -7.99
N ALA A 38 -7.68 1.11 -8.58
CA ALA A 38 -6.48 0.33 -8.24
C ALA A 38 -6.13 0.48 -6.75
N THR A 39 -6.33 1.68 -6.19
CA THR A 39 -6.11 1.94 -4.76
C THR A 39 -7.04 1.10 -3.88
N ILE A 40 -8.31 0.97 -4.26
CA ILE A 40 -9.28 0.13 -3.56
C ILE A 40 -8.92 -1.35 -3.70
N GLU A 41 -8.55 -1.82 -4.90
CA GLU A 41 -8.13 -3.21 -5.13
C GLU A 41 -6.88 -3.56 -4.32
N PHE A 42 -5.91 -2.64 -4.28
CA PHE A 42 -4.69 -2.78 -3.50
C PHE A 42 -4.98 -2.87 -2.00
N MET A 43 -5.81 -1.97 -1.46
CA MET A 43 -6.25 -2.05 -0.06
C MET A 43 -6.94 -3.39 0.24
N PHE A 44 -7.86 -3.84 -0.62
CA PHE A 44 -8.54 -5.13 -0.45
C PHE A 44 -7.57 -6.31 -0.47
N GLN A 45 -6.59 -6.32 -1.38
CA GLN A 45 -5.56 -7.36 -1.43
C GLN A 45 -4.74 -7.42 -0.15
N ILE A 46 -4.41 -6.26 0.42
CA ILE A 46 -3.66 -6.15 1.67
C ILE A 46 -4.53 -6.67 2.83
N GLU A 47 -5.79 -6.24 2.92
CA GLU A 47 -6.74 -6.72 3.93
C GLU A 47 -6.89 -8.25 3.88
N ASP A 48 -7.02 -8.83 2.68
CA ASP A 48 -7.13 -10.28 2.49
C ASP A 48 -5.83 -11.04 2.80
N GLN A 49 -4.68 -10.54 2.32
CA GLN A 49 -3.38 -11.16 2.54
C GLN A 49 -2.96 -11.18 4.01
N LEU A 50 -3.30 -10.12 4.74
CA LEU A 50 -2.86 -9.90 6.11
C LEU A 50 -3.95 -10.23 7.12
N GLY A 51 -5.20 -10.37 6.68
CA GLY A 51 -6.35 -10.60 7.54
C GLY A 51 -6.72 -9.39 8.41
N ILE A 52 -6.30 -8.18 8.02
CA ILE A 52 -6.59 -6.93 8.74
C ILE A 52 -7.73 -6.17 8.06
N ARG A 53 -8.32 -5.20 8.77
CA ARG A 53 -9.26 -4.24 8.18
C ARG A 53 -8.74 -2.83 8.32
N PHE A 54 -8.68 -2.10 7.21
CA PHE A 54 -8.43 -0.66 7.24
C PHE A 54 -9.72 0.09 7.56
N ASP A 55 -9.60 1.13 8.36
CA ASP A 55 -10.76 1.96 8.68
C ASP A 55 -10.95 2.98 7.55
N GLN A 56 -11.74 2.59 6.54
CA GLN A 56 -12.01 3.39 5.35
C GLN A 56 -12.77 4.72 5.64
N THR A 57 -13.10 4.98 6.91
CA THR A 57 -13.71 6.24 7.36
C THR A 57 -12.69 7.35 7.64
N GLY A 58 -11.39 7.01 7.68
CA GLY A 58 -10.29 7.94 7.89
C GLY A 58 -9.94 8.78 6.65
N THR A 59 -8.90 9.60 6.78
CA THR A 59 -8.30 10.27 5.61
C THR A 59 -7.60 9.20 4.78
N PRO A 60 -7.95 9.01 3.50
CA PRO A 60 -7.30 8.00 2.70
C PRO A 60 -5.80 8.32 2.58
N PRO A 61 -4.94 7.31 2.65
CA PRO A 61 -3.50 7.50 2.52
C PRO A 61 -3.22 8.11 1.15
N LYS A 62 -2.42 9.17 1.14
CA LYS A 62 -2.05 9.89 -0.10
C LYS A 62 -0.74 9.39 -0.69
N THR A 63 0.17 8.95 0.18
CA THR A 63 1.48 8.45 -0.19
C THR A 63 1.61 6.98 0.13
N LEU A 64 2.52 6.33 -0.58
CA LEU A 64 2.91 4.95 -0.29
C LEU A 64 3.32 4.78 1.16
N GLY A 65 4.08 5.74 1.71
CA GLY A 65 4.52 5.68 3.09
C GLY A 65 3.38 5.63 4.09
N ASP A 66 2.30 6.37 3.83
CA ASP A 66 1.11 6.40 4.68
C ASP A 66 0.39 5.04 4.66
N VAL A 67 0.27 4.42 3.47
CA VAL A 67 -0.26 3.03 3.34
C VAL A 67 0.61 2.06 4.13
N PHE A 68 1.92 2.09 3.93
CA PHE A 68 2.85 1.18 4.62
C PHE A 68 2.80 1.33 6.13
N ASP A 69 2.72 2.57 6.63
CA ASP A 69 2.66 2.84 8.06
C ASP A 69 1.34 2.35 8.68
N GLU A 70 0.21 2.60 8.02
CA GLU A 70 -1.10 2.07 8.42
C GLU A 70 -1.09 0.54 8.45
N VAL A 71 -0.59 -0.11 7.40
CA VAL A 71 -0.50 -1.58 7.32
C VAL A 71 0.35 -2.11 8.47
N HIS A 72 1.54 -1.52 8.66
CA HIS A 72 2.50 -1.96 9.66
C HIS A 72 1.97 -1.74 11.07
N ALA A 73 1.30 -0.61 11.34
CA ALA A 73 0.64 -0.34 12.61
C ALA A 73 -0.44 -1.37 12.91
N LYS A 74 -1.35 -1.63 11.95
CA LYS A 74 -2.41 -2.64 12.11
C LYS A 74 -1.86 -4.04 12.35
N LEU A 75 -0.77 -4.42 11.67
CA LEU A 75 -0.13 -5.72 11.86
C LEU A 75 0.64 -5.84 13.17
N ALA A 76 1.28 -4.77 13.62
CA ALA A 76 2.02 -4.76 14.86
C ALA A 76 1.09 -4.84 16.09
N GLU A 77 -0.16 -4.38 15.93
CA GLU A 77 -1.21 -4.46 16.95
C GLU A 77 -2.03 -5.76 16.89
N ALA A 78 -1.89 -6.58 15.82
CA ALA A 78 -2.62 -7.84 15.62
C ALA A 78 -1.82 -9.07 16.09
#